data_AF-A0A3M6GNY6-F1
#
_entry.id   AF-A0A3M6GNY6-F1
#
_cell.length_a   1.000
_cell.length_b   1.000
_cell.length_c   1.000
_cell.angle_alpha   90.00
_cell.angle_beta   90.00
_cell.angle_gamma   90.00
#
_symmetry.space_group_name_H-M   'P 1'
#
loop_
_entity.id
_entity.type
_entity.pdbx_description
1 polymer ?
#
loop_
_entity_poly.entity_id
_entity_poly.type
_entity_poly.pdbx_seq_one_letter_code
_entity_poly.pdbx_strand_id
1 'polypeptide(L)'
;MSAEGSFRSAFERLKTDNPSILAKGTPVSQNNVAREAGLDPSALKKARFPELVSEIQQWIHSNTNVNCTLTRKDTKSQRKKNRTLKQQIVDLKIQRDRVASLLVDADILILQLTNENMNLKSEVETNIRSMRNKKKPK
;
A
#
# COMPACT_ATOMS: atom_id res chain seq x y z
N MET A 1 -22.79 35.30 11.09
CA MET A 1 -22.74 34.66 9.75
C MET A 1 -24.13 34.09 9.46
N SER A 2 -24.67 34.32 8.25
CA SER A 2 -25.98 33.75 7.85
C SER A 2 -25.83 32.28 7.46
N ALA A 3 -26.83 31.45 7.80
CA ALA A 3 -26.83 30.02 7.47
C ALA A 3 -26.68 29.76 5.96
N GLU A 4 -27.25 30.63 5.11
CA GLU A 4 -27.12 30.54 3.65
C GLU A 4 -25.67 30.72 3.19
N GLY A 5 -24.94 31.68 3.77
CA GLY A 5 -23.54 31.95 3.43
C GLY A 5 -22.63 30.76 3.75
N SER A 6 -22.90 30.07 4.87
CA SER A 6 -22.18 28.85 5.24
C SER A 6 -22.41 27.72 4.22
N PHE A 7 -23.65 27.52 3.76
CA PHE A 7 -23.95 26.52 2.74
C PHE A 7 -23.35 26.87 1.37
N ARG A 8 -23.36 28.14 0.96
CA ARG A 8 -22.73 28.59 -0.29
C ARG A 8 -21.21 28.38 -0.26
N SER A 9 -20.56 28.73 0.84
CA SER A 9 -19.12 28.49 1.01
C SER A 9 -18.80 26.99 1.00
N ALA A 10 -19.62 26.16 1.65
CA ALA A 10 -19.48 24.71 1.60
C ALA A 10 -19.66 24.15 0.17
N PHE A 11 -20.60 24.69 -0.60
CA PHE A 11 -20.81 24.31 -1.99
C PHE A 11 -19.58 24.62 -2.86
N GLU A 12 -19.00 25.82 -2.75
CA GLU A 12 -17.77 26.18 -3.47
C GLU A 12 -16.56 25.34 -3.08
N ARG A 13 -16.41 24.99 -1.79
CA ARG A 13 -15.36 24.08 -1.32
C ARG A 13 -15.47 22.69 -1.97
N LEU A 14 -16.69 22.17 -2.08
CA LEU A 14 -16.91 20.87 -2.72
C LEU A 14 -16.73 20.93 -4.25
N LYS A 15 -17.05 22.06 -4.90
CA LYS A 15 -16.75 22.26 -6.33
C LYS A 15 -15.25 22.24 -6.63
N THR A 16 -14.44 22.78 -5.73
CA THR A 16 -12.98 22.92 -5.88
C THR A 16 -12.18 21.74 -5.28
N ASP A 17 -12.86 20.69 -4.82
CA ASP A 17 -12.27 19.52 -4.13
C ASP A 17 -11.40 19.88 -2.92
N ASN A 18 -11.76 20.96 -2.21
CA ASN A 18 -11.10 21.39 -0.98
C ASN A 18 -12.08 21.37 0.22
N PRO A 19 -12.64 20.21 0.58
CA PRO A 19 -13.51 20.09 1.74
C PRO A 19 -12.72 20.30 3.04
N SER A 20 -13.35 20.96 3.99
CA SER A 20 -12.86 21.25 5.33
C SER A 20 -13.32 20.21 6.36
N ILE A 21 -14.50 19.61 6.17
CA ILE A 21 -15.08 18.64 7.11
C ILE A 21 -15.12 17.25 6.49
N LEU A 22 -15.54 17.15 5.23
CA LEU A 22 -15.60 15.88 4.52
C LEU A 22 -14.24 15.48 3.95
N ALA A 23 -14.09 14.19 3.60
CA ALA A 23 -12.88 13.71 2.97
C ALA A 23 -12.73 14.28 1.55
N LYS A 24 -11.48 14.52 1.13
CA LYS A 24 -11.16 14.92 -0.25
C LYS A 24 -11.70 13.88 -1.25
N GLY A 25 -12.23 14.34 -2.37
CA GLY A 25 -12.91 13.52 -3.38
C GLY A 25 -14.38 13.22 -3.08
N THR A 26 -14.98 13.87 -2.06
CA THR A 26 -16.41 13.71 -1.78
C THR A 26 -17.25 14.38 -2.89
N PRO A 27 -18.20 13.66 -3.52
CA PRO A 27 -19.01 14.25 -4.58
C PRO A 27 -19.93 15.35 -4.04
N VAL A 28 -20.14 16.39 -4.83
CA VAL A 28 -21.10 17.44 -4.48
C VAL A 28 -22.52 16.84 -4.50
N SER A 29 -23.21 16.96 -3.38
CA SER A 29 -24.63 16.64 -3.24
C SER A 29 -25.25 17.57 -2.21
N GLN A 30 -26.56 17.78 -2.26
CA GLN A 30 -27.26 18.61 -1.27
C GLN A 30 -26.95 18.18 0.18
N ASN A 31 -26.92 16.86 0.44
CA ASN A 31 -26.59 16.32 1.75
C ASN A 31 -25.13 16.57 2.15
N ASN A 32 -24.20 16.43 1.19
CA ASN A 32 -22.77 16.67 1.46
C ASN A 32 -22.49 18.15 1.67
N VAL A 33 -23.17 19.05 0.95
CA VAL A 33 -23.08 20.50 1.17
C VAL A 33 -23.55 20.86 2.59
N ALA A 34 -24.63 20.23 3.08
CA ALA A 34 -25.09 20.44 4.45
C ALA A 34 -24.07 19.94 5.50
N ARG A 35 -23.53 18.73 5.31
CA ARG A 35 -22.51 18.16 6.21
C ARG A 35 -21.20 18.93 6.20
N GLU A 36 -20.80 19.45 5.04
CA GLU A 36 -19.62 20.29 4.85
C GLU A 36 -19.78 21.70 5.46
N ALA A 37 -21.03 22.15 5.64
CA ALA A 37 -21.35 23.33 6.44
C ALA A 37 -21.46 23.02 7.95
N GLY A 38 -21.22 21.77 8.37
CA GLY A 38 -21.31 21.33 9.76
C GLY A 38 -22.73 21.10 10.26
N LEU A 39 -23.72 21.00 9.36
CA LEU A 39 -25.14 20.87 9.68
C LEU A 39 -25.68 19.50 9.23
N ASP A 40 -26.78 19.09 9.86
CA ASP A 40 -27.50 17.88 9.46
C ASP A 40 -28.03 18.01 8.02
N PRO A 41 -28.06 16.93 7.21
CA PRO A 41 -28.64 16.95 5.86
C PRO A 41 -30.05 17.56 5.78
N SER A 42 -30.83 17.47 6.86
CA SER A 42 -32.17 18.04 6.96
C SER A 42 -32.19 19.57 7.06
N ALA A 43 -31.06 20.23 7.30
CA ALA A 43 -30.99 21.68 7.44
C ALA A 43 -31.10 22.42 6.10
N LEU A 44 -30.62 21.81 5.01
CA LEU A 44 -30.67 22.36 3.66
C LEU A 44 -31.93 21.88 2.94
N LYS A 45 -33.09 22.49 3.22
CA LYS A 45 -34.36 22.17 2.56
C LYS A 45 -34.72 23.17 1.47
N LYS A 46 -35.34 22.68 0.40
CA LYS A 46 -35.87 23.49 -0.72
C LYS A 46 -36.85 24.57 -0.26
N ALA A 47 -37.62 24.32 0.81
CA ALA A 47 -38.56 25.29 1.38
C ALA A 47 -37.86 26.53 1.98
N ARG A 48 -36.62 26.39 2.47
CA ARG A 48 -35.87 27.49 3.09
C ARG A 48 -34.87 28.15 2.14
N PHE A 49 -34.28 27.35 1.24
CA PHE A 49 -33.24 27.80 0.32
C PHE A 49 -33.53 27.28 -1.11
N PRO A 50 -34.60 27.75 -1.77
CA PRO A 50 -35.01 27.22 -3.07
C PRO A 50 -33.97 27.47 -4.17
N GLU A 51 -33.35 28.65 -4.19
CA GLU A 51 -32.35 29.03 -5.20
C GLU A 51 -31.08 28.19 -5.08
N LEU A 52 -30.53 28.06 -3.87
CA LEU A 52 -29.32 27.29 -3.62
C LEU A 52 -29.49 25.80 -3.96
N VAL A 53 -30.64 25.22 -3.60
CA VAL A 53 -30.95 23.82 -3.93
C VAL A 53 -31.04 23.64 -5.45
N SER A 54 -31.65 24.59 -6.17
CA SER A 54 -31.71 24.56 -7.63
C SER A 54 -30.32 24.65 -8.27
N GLU A 55 -29.47 25.54 -7.77
CA GLU A 55 -28.09 25.70 -8.24
C GLU A 55 -27.27 24.41 -8.05
N ILE A 56 -27.38 23.78 -6.88
CA ILE A 56 -26.74 22.49 -6.58
C ILE A 56 -27.23 21.40 -7.54
N GLN A 57 -28.53 21.32 -7.78
CA GLN A 57 -29.11 20.33 -8.69
C GLN A 57 -28.66 20.51 -10.14
N GLN A 58 -28.61 21.76 -10.63
CA GLN A 58 -28.10 22.08 -11.96
C GLN A 58 -26.63 21.69 -12.09
N TRP A 59 -25.80 22.02 -11.09
CA TRP A 59 -24.40 21.64 -11.09
C TRP A 59 -24.21 20.12 -11.11
N ILE A 60 -24.99 19.38 -10.30
CA ILE A 60 -24.97 17.92 -10.30
C ILE A 60 -25.34 17.39 -11.68
N HIS A 61 -26.40 17.90 -12.31
CA HIS A 61 -26.84 17.42 -13.61
C HIS A 61 -25.78 17.65 -14.71
N SER A 62 -25.15 18.83 -14.72
CA SER A 62 -24.05 19.16 -15.64
C SER A 62 -22.80 18.31 -15.39
N ASN A 63 -22.47 18.03 -14.13
CA ASN A 63 -21.21 17.35 -13.77
C ASN A 63 -21.33 15.82 -13.64
N THR A 64 -22.54 15.26 -13.50
CA THR A 64 -22.76 13.79 -13.40
C THR A 64 -22.42 13.09 -14.72
N ASN A 65 -22.69 13.74 -15.86
CA ASN A 65 -22.34 13.22 -17.18
C ASN A 65 -20.81 13.06 -17.38
N VAL A 66 -20.01 13.85 -16.67
CA VAL A 66 -18.54 13.82 -16.75
C VAL A 66 -17.93 12.81 -15.77
N ASN A 67 -18.51 12.64 -14.57
CA ASN A 67 -17.91 11.83 -13.50
C ASN A 67 -18.31 10.35 -13.47
N CYS A 68 -19.46 9.97 -14.03
CA CYS A 68 -19.93 8.57 -14.04
C CYS A 68 -19.06 7.64 -14.91
N THR A 69 -18.34 8.17 -15.89
CA THR A 69 -17.46 7.42 -16.78
C THR A 69 -16.04 7.22 -16.22
N LEU A 70 -15.56 8.15 -15.40
CA LEU A 70 -14.21 8.13 -14.80
C LEU A 70 -14.13 7.19 -13.58
N THR A 71 -15.05 7.34 -12.62
CA THR A 71 -14.99 6.65 -11.31
C THR A 71 -15.18 5.13 -11.36
N ARG A 72 -16.04 4.61 -12.25
CA ARG A 72 -16.26 3.17 -12.41
C ARG A 72 -15.11 2.46 -13.13
N LYS A 73 -14.45 3.13 -14.08
CA LYS A 73 -13.28 2.58 -14.78
C LYS A 73 -12.05 2.56 -13.87
N ASP A 74 -11.86 3.61 -13.06
CA ASP A 74 -10.74 3.69 -12.12
C ASP A 74 -10.81 2.67 -10.99
N THR A 75 -11.98 2.46 -10.38
CA THR A 75 -12.12 1.47 -9.30
C THR A 75 -11.84 0.03 -9.75
N LYS A 76 -12.22 -0.35 -10.98
CA LYS A 76 -11.92 -1.67 -11.55
C LYS A 76 -10.42 -1.82 -11.90
N SER A 77 -9.80 -0.75 -12.41
CA SER A 77 -8.36 -0.70 -12.68
C SER A 77 -7.54 -0.81 -11.39
N GLN A 78 -7.91 -0.06 -10.34
CA GLN A 78 -7.25 -0.09 -9.04
C GLN A 78 -7.37 -1.46 -8.35
N ARG A 79 -8.53 -2.13 -8.44
CA ARG A 79 -8.68 -3.50 -7.92
C ARG A 79 -7.78 -4.50 -8.64
N LYS A 80 -7.61 -4.37 -9.95
CA LYS A 80 -6.67 -5.21 -10.72
C LYS A 80 -5.23 -4.95 -10.29
N LYS A 81 -4.81 -3.68 -10.20
CA LYS A 81 -3.47 -3.30 -9.72
C LYS A 81 -3.19 -3.82 -8.31
N ASN A 82 -4.14 -3.66 -7.38
CA ASN A 82 -4.00 -4.16 -6.01
C ASN A 82 -3.92 -5.69 -5.95
N ARG A 83 -4.66 -6.42 -6.81
CA ARG A 83 -4.53 -7.88 -6.91
C ARG A 83 -3.15 -8.27 -7.43
N THR A 84 -2.62 -7.59 -8.44
CA THR A 84 -1.27 -7.81 -8.98
C THR A 84 -0.20 -7.53 -7.93
N LEU A 85 -0.30 -6.42 -7.18
CA LEU A 85 0.65 -6.07 -6.12
C LEU A 85 0.66 -7.12 -5.00
N LYS A 86 -0.51 -7.61 -4.58
CA LYS A 86 -0.60 -8.69 -3.59
C LYS A 86 0.08 -9.98 -4.09
N GLN A 87 -0.13 -10.32 -5.36
CA GLN A 87 0.54 -11.47 -5.97
C GLN A 87 2.05 -11.30 -5.97
N GLN A 88 2.55 -10.14 -6.40
CA GLN A 88 3.99 -9.82 -6.39
C GLN A 88 4.60 -9.92 -5.00
N ILE A 89 3.90 -9.47 -3.96
CA ILE A 89 4.38 -9.60 -2.56
C ILE A 89 4.50 -11.07 -2.16
N VAL A 90 3.54 -11.91 -2.54
CA VAL A 90 3.59 -13.36 -2.25
C VAL A 90 4.75 -14.00 -2.99
N ASP A 91 4.92 -13.69 -4.27
CA ASP A 91 6.00 -14.25 -5.08
C ASP A 91 7.39 -13.83 -4.53
N LEU A 92 7.54 -12.56 -4.15
CA LEU A 92 8.76 -12.05 -3.52
C LEU A 92 9.04 -12.72 -2.16
N LYS A 93 8.01 -13.01 -1.36
CA LYS A 93 8.17 -13.76 -0.10
C LYS A 93 8.67 -15.17 -0.36
N ILE A 94 8.09 -15.88 -1.32
CA ILE A 94 8.52 -17.23 -1.69
C ILE A 94 9.97 -17.23 -2.19
N GLN A 95 10.33 -16.25 -3.03
CA GLN A 95 11.71 -16.10 -3.51
C GLN A 95 12.68 -15.84 -2.37
N ARG A 96 12.35 -14.93 -1.45
CA ARG A 96 13.14 -14.65 -0.26
C ARG A 96 13.34 -15.90 0.59
N ASP A 97 12.27 -16.63 0.87
CA ASP A 97 12.31 -17.81 1.73
C ASP A 97 13.18 -18.91 1.09
N ARG A 98 13.08 -19.10 -0.24
CA ARG A 98 13.95 -20.02 -0.99
C ARG A 98 15.43 -19.64 -0.91
N VAL A 99 15.75 -18.36 -1.07
CA VAL A 99 17.14 -17.86 -0.96
C VAL A 99 17.67 -18.04 0.46
N ALA A 100 16.84 -17.77 1.47
CA ALA A 100 17.23 -17.97 2.87
C ALA A 100 17.52 -19.45 3.18
N SER A 101 16.69 -20.38 2.68
CA SER A 101 16.97 -21.82 2.80
C SER A 101 18.28 -22.21 2.13
N LEU A 102 18.52 -21.77 0.89
CA LEU A 102 19.77 -22.04 0.18
C LEU A 102 21.01 -21.48 0.88
N LEU A 103 20.88 -20.31 1.53
CA LEU A 103 21.97 -19.71 2.30
C LEU A 103 22.31 -20.57 3.51
N VAL A 104 21.31 -21.01 4.26
CA VAL A 104 21.50 -21.90 5.42
C VAL A 104 22.14 -23.22 4.99
N ASP A 105 21.69 -23.81 3.88
CA ASP A 105 22.27 -25.05 3.35
C ASP A 105 23.75 -24.86 2.97
N ALA A 106 24.08 -23.71 2.35
CA ALA A 106 25.45 -23.37 2.01
C ALA A 106 26.33 -23.18 3.26
N ASP A 107 25.84 -22.51 4.30
CA ASP A 107 26.55 -22.32 5.56
C ASP A 107 26.83 -23.67 6.25
N ILE A 108 25.87 -24.59 6.26
CA ILE A 108 26.05 -25.95 6.77
C ILE A 108 27.14 -26.68 6.01
N LEU A 109 27.11 -26.61 4.66
CA LEU A 109 28.10 -27.26 3.82
C LEU A 109 29.51 -26.69 4.04
N ILE A 110 29.62 -25.36 4.18
CA ILE A 110 30.89 -24.70 4.49
C ILE A 110 31.45 -25.22 5.82
N LEU A 111 30.61 -25.32 6.86
CA LEU A 111 31.05 -25.85 8.15
C LEU A 111 31.50 -27.30 8.06
N GLN A 112 30.76 -28.15 7.33
CA GLN A 112 31.12 -29.55 7.11
C GLN A 112 32.47 -29.67 6.41
N LEU A 113 32.65 -28.98 5.28
CA LEU A 113 33.89 -29.00 4.51
C LEU A 113 35.07 -28.39 5.26
N THR A 114 34.81 -27.40 6.12
CA THR A 114 35.83 -26.80 6.97
C THR A 114 36.31 -27.80 8.01
N ASN A 115 35.38 -28.51 8.66
CA ASN A 115 35.72 -29.52 9.66
C ASN A 115 36.46 -30.72 9.04
N GLU A 116 36.00 -31.19 7.88
CA GLU A 116 36.68 -32.24 7.12
C GLU A 116 38.10 -31.83 6.73
N ASN A 117 38.28 -30.60 6.23
CA ASN A 117 39.62 -30.07 5.94
C ASN A 117 40.52 -30.02 7.17
N MET A 118 39.99 -29.63 8.33
CA MET A 118 40.77 -29.62 9.58
C MET A 118 41.19 -31.03 9.98
N ASN A 119 40.28 -32.00 9.91
CA ASN A 119 40.56 -33.40 10.19
C ASN A 119 41.64 -33.96 9.25
N LEU A 120 41.47 -33.77 7.93
CA LEU A 120 42.44 -34.22 6.93
C LEU A 120 43.83 -33.60 7.14
N LYS A 121 43.89 -32.29 7.45
CA LYS A 121 45.16 -31.62 7.78
C LYS A 121 45.82 -32.24 9.00
N SER A 122 45.05 -32.55 10.05
CA SER A 122 45.59 -33.21 11.24
C SER A 122 46.12 -34.62 10.95
N GLU A 123 45.42 -35.40 10.12
CA GLU A 123 45.85 -36.74 9.71
C GLU A 123 47.15 -36.68 8.89
N VAL A 124 47.25 -35.72 7.98
CA VAL A 124 48.49 -35.49 7.21
C VAL A 124 49.64 -35.11 8.15
N GLU A 125 49.44 -34.20 9.10
CA GLU A 125 50.48 -33.82 10.06
C GLU A 125 50.95 -34.99 10.94
N THR A 126 50.02 -35.81 11.44
CA THR A 126 50.36 -37.01 12.22
C THR A 126 51.10 -38.04 11.38
N ASN A 127 50.67 -38.28 10.14
CA ASN A 127 51.34 -39.18 9.20
C ASN A 127 52.77 -38.69 8.87
N ILE A 128 52.95 -37.39 8.61
CA ILE A 128 54.27 -36.79 8.39
C ILE A 128 55.18 -36.97 9.61
N ARG A 129 54.67 -36.73 10.83
CA ARG A 129 55.43 -36.93 12.08
C ARG A 129 55.82 -38.40 12.28
N SER A 130 54.91 -39.34 12.04
CA SER A 130 55.16 -40.78 12.12
C SER A 130 56.25 -41.22 11.14
N MET A 131 56.16 -40.77 9.88
CA MET A 131 57.16 -41.04 8.84
C MET A 131 58.54 -40.46 9.19
N ARG A 132 58.60 -39.27 9.80
CA ARG A 132 59.86 -38.65 10.25
C ARG A 132 60.53 -39.42 11.39
N ASN A 133 59.73 -39.93 12.34
CA ASN A 133 60.26 -40.72 13.46
C ASN A 133 60.80 -42.08 13.01
N LYS A 134 60.23 -42.71 11.97
CA LYS A 134 60.75 -43.95 11.39
C LYS A 134 62.08 -43.81 10.64
N LYS A 135 62.43 -42.59 10.19
CA LYS A 135 63.67 -42.31 9.42
C LYS A 135 64.89 -41.97 10.27
N LYS A 136 64.80 -41.91 11.60
CA LYS A 136 65.98 -41.75 12.47
C LYS A 136 66.57 -43.14 12.80
N PRO A 137 67.71 -43.55 12.22
CA PRO A 137 68.41 -44.74 12.69
C PRO A 137 69.04 -44.45 14.06
N LYS A 138 69.21 -45.51 14.86
CA LYS A 138 69.99 -45.50 16.10
C LYS A 138 71.45 -45.19 15.83
#